data_AF-A0A1V1P9Y9-F1
#
_entry.id   AF-A0A1V1P9Y9-F1
#
_cell.length_a   1.000
_cell.length_b   1.000
_cell.length_c   1.000
_cell.angle_alpha   90.00
_cell.angle_beta   90.00
_cell.angle_gamma   90.00
#
_symmetry.space_group_name_H-M   'P 1'
#
loop_
_entity.id
_entity.type
_entity.pdbx_description
1 polymer ?
#
loop_
_entity_poly.entity_id
_entity_poly.type
_entity_poly.pdbx_seq_one_letter_code
_entity_poly.pdbx_strand_id
1 'polypeptide(L)'
;MALIFAGLWFVLLAIKDYLSAIRFVQLPLHSTLETIGGLSAIWIAAVLFHHKEDDADICFWVGNGFACKGILDIFHAVCMPGESFIFLNSTANLSAALLFSLIWLPRHVIKRYALEQRWLTVGVIIISISVGFRAVLFPEGVPHIIHLYNNQFTLVSITMNNIAAILFLTSIPRWVTLYHQSGHRYYLLFLSVCFLFGTSEVIFQYSDLWDGIWWSWHIIQLAAHIITLMYLFHKYKMLNNEVYYIRWNQEQPEQLT
;
A
#
# COMPACT_ATOMS: atom_id res chain seq x y z
N MET A 1 8.59 -12.14 14.71
CA MET A 1 8.12 -11.77 13.36
C MET A 1 8.55 -12.76 12.29
N ALA A 2 9.84 -13.06 12.11
CA ALA A 2 10.29 -14.01 11.08
C ALA A 2 9.60 -15.39 11.14
N LEU A 3 9.38 -15.95 12.34
CA LEU A 3 8.65 -17.22 12.50
C LEU A 3 7.16 -17.12 12.15
N ILE A 4 6.51 -15.98 12.43
CA ILE A 4 5.11 -15.74 12.07
C ILE A 4 4.99 -15.63 10.55
N PHE A 5 5.94 -14.95 9.91
CA PHE A 5 6.00 -14.78 8.47
C PHE A 5 6.29 -16.10 7.75
N ALA A 6 7.25 -16.88 8.25
CA ALA A 6 7.52 -18.23 7.74
C ALA A 6 6.32 -19.16 7.92
N GLY A 7 5.62 -19.07 9.05
CA GLY A 7 4.39 -19.83 9.31
C GLY A 7 3.26 -19.46 8.34
N LEU A 8 3.03 -18.17 8.11
CA LEU A 8 2.06 -17.68 7.11
C LEU A 8 2.40 -18.19 5.71
N TRP A 9 3.67 -18.13 5.31
CA TRP A 9 4.14 -18.67 4.04
C TRP A 9 3.90 -20.17 3.92
N PHE A 10 4.24 -20.94 4.96
CA PHE A 10 4.03 -22.38 4.97
C PHE A 10 2.55 -22.75 4.86
N VAL A 11 1.68 -22.03 5.58
CA VAL A 11 0.23 -22.23 5.50
C VAL A 11 -0.28 -21.93 4.09
N LEU A 12 0.11 -20.80 3.49
CA LEU A 12 -0.30 -20.44 2.13
C LEU A 12 0.12 -21.48 1.10
N LEU A 13 1.33 -22.02 1.21
CA LEU A 13 1.80 -23.11 0.36
C LEU A 13 1.02 -24.41 0.60
N ALA A 14 0.73 -24.75 1.85
CA ALA A 14 0.01 -25.97 2.21
C ALA A 14 -1.44 -25.99 1.70
N ILE A 15 -2.08 -24.82 1.56
CA ILE A 15 -3.47 -24.70 1.09
C ILE A 15 -3.58 -24.22 -0.36
N LYS A 16 -2.44 -24.04 -1.06
CA LYS A 16 -2.39 -23.45 -2.41
C LYS A 16 -3.31 -24.18 -3.39
N ASP A 17 -3.18 -25.50 -3.47
CA ASP A 17 -3.94 -26.31 -4.45
C ASP A 17 -5.44 -26.22 -4.18
N TYR A 18 -5.83 -26.23 -2.89
CA TYR A 18 -7.22 -26.04 -2.48
C TYR A 18 -7.75 -24.65 -2.89
N LEU A 19 -6.99 -23.59 -2.63
CA LEU A 19 -7.38 -22.22 -3.01
C LEU A 19 -7.47 -22.04 -4.54
N SER A 20 -6.57 -22.66 -5.30
CA SER A 20 -6.57 -22.59 -6.77
C SER A 20 -7.79 -23.27 -7.41
N ALA A 21 -8.37 -24.27 -6.73
CA ALA A 21 -9.55 -24.99 -7.18
C ALA A 21 -10.85 -24.19 -6.97
N ILE A 22 -10.86 -23.26 -6.00
CA ILE A 22 -12.02 -22.41 -5.75
C ILE A 22 -12.13 -21.37 -6.86
N ARG A 23 -13.29 -21.26 -7.50
CA ARG A 23 -13.59 -20.19 -8.45
C ARG A 23 -14.76 -19.37 -7.92
N PHE A 24 -14.52 -18.08 -7.71
CA PHE A 24 -15.53 -17.18 -7.19
C PHE A 24 -15.53 -15.87 -7.97
N VAL A 25 -16.47 -15.73 -8.90
CA VAL A 25 -16.59 -14.55 -9.75
C VAL A 25 -17.62 -13.61 -9.14
N GLN A 26 -17.16 -12.51 -8.54
CA GLN A 26 -18.02 -11.46 -8.00
C GLN A 26 -17.43 -10.09 -8.30
N LEU A 27 -17.70 -9.58 -9.51
CA LEU A 27 -17.18 -8.30 -9.96
C LEU A 27 -17.59 -7.11 -9.05
N PRO A 28 -18.83 -7.02 -8.53
CA PRO A 28 -19.20 -5.93 -7.62
C PRO A 28 -18.42 -6.00 -6.30
N LEU A 29 -18.17 -7.20 -5.78
CA LEU A 29 -17.39 -7.37 -4.55
C LEU A 29 -15.94 -6.94 -4.77
N HIS A 30 -15.30 -7.39 -5.86
CA HIS A 30 -13.97 -6.94 -6.25
C HIS A 30 -13.87 -5.41 -6.29
N SER A 31 -14.76 -4.80 -7.08
CA SER A 31 -14.78 -3.34 -7.28
C SER A 31 -14.95 -2.59 -5.97
N THR A 32 -15.75 -3.15 -5.05
CA THR A 32 -15.94 -2.60 -3.70
C THR A 32 -14.68 -2.70 -2.86
N LEU A 33 -14.02 -3.87 -2.82
CA LEU A 33 -12.78 -4.05 -2.06
C LEU A 33 -11.67 -3.10 -2.55
N GLU A 34 -11.52 -2.99 -3.88
CA GLU A 34 -10.54 -2.09 -4.50
C GLU A 34 -10.85 -0.62 -4.24
N THR A 35 -12.13 -0.22 -4.32
CA THR A 35 -12.54 1.15 -3.98
C THR A 35 -12.27 1.47 -2.52
N ILE A 36 -12.60 0.56 -1.59
CA ILE A 36 -12.32 0.74 -0.16
C ILE A 36 -10.81 0.83 0.08
N GLY A 37 -10.02 -0.07 -0.52
CA GLY A 37 -8.56 -0.06 -0.44
C GLY A 37 -7.98 1.25 -0.96
N GLY A 38 -8.41 1.69 -2.15
CA GLY A 38 -7.94 2.91 -2.78
C GLY A 38 -8.27 4.18 -2.01
N LEU A 39 -9.51 4.32 -1.53
CA LEU A 39 -9.92 5.43 -0.67
C LEU A 39 -9.16 5.41 0.67
N SER A 40 -8.95 4.23 1.25
CA SER A 40 -8.16 4.07 2.47
C SER A 40 -6.72 4.53 2.25
N ALA A 41 -6.09 4.15 1.14
CA ALA A 41 -4.74 4.59 0.78
C ALA A 41 -4.65 6.11 0.62
N ILE A 42 -5.61 6.75 -0.07
CA ILE A 42 -5.66 8.21 -0.19
C ILE A 42 -5.79 8.88 1.18
N TRP A 43 -6.64 8.34 2.06
CA TRP A 43 -6.78 8.86 3.42
C TRP A 43 -5.49 8.72 4.23
N ILE A 44 -4.85 7.54 4.18
CA ILE A 44 -3.56 7.29 4.82
C ILE A 44 -2.53 8.31 4.33
N ALA A 45 -2.43 8.52 3.01
CA ALA A 45 -1.52 9.49 2.43
C ALA A 45 -1.77 10.91 2.97
N ALA A 46 -3.03 11.34 3.01
CA ALA A 46 -3.41 12.64 3.55
C ALA A 46 -2.96 12.81 5.01
N VAL A 47 -3.15 11.80 5.86
CA VAL A 47 -2.69 11.83 7.25
C VAL A 47 -1.17 11.89 7.34
N LEU A 48 -0.45 11.09 6.53
CA LEU A 48 1.01 11.07 6.52
C LEU A 48 1.62 12.40 6.06
N PHE A 49 1.00 13.11 5.12
CA PHE A 49 1.47 14.44 4.70
C PHE A 49 1.33 15.52 5.79
N HIS A 50 0.44 15.31 6.76
CA HIS A 50 0.29 16.22 7.90
C HIS A 50 1.19 15.86 9.09
N HIS A 51 2.00 14.80 8.98
CA HIS A 51 2.97 14.45 10.00
C HIS A 51 4.09 15.50 10.07
N LYS A 52 4.33 16.06 11.27
CA LYS A 52 5.28 17.17 11.50
C LYS A 52 6.42 16.84 12.46
N GLU A 53 6.58 15.57 12.84
CA GLU A 53 7.70 15.13 13.69
C GLU A 53 8.99 14.97 12.85
N ASP A 54 10.10 14.60 13.48
CA ASP A 54 11.44 14.52 12.85
C ASP A 54 11.48 13.61 11.60
N ASP A 55 10.55 12.68 11.49
CA ASP A 55 10.46 11.69 10.42
C ASP A 55 9.42 12.04 9.33
N ALA A 56 9.05 13.32 9.25
CA ALA A 56 8.16 13.87 8.23
C ALA A 56 8.64 13.58 6.79
N ASP A 57 9.96 13.51 6.57
CA ASP A 57 10.54 13.16 5.27
C ASP A 57 10.24 11.71 4.86
N ILE A 58 10.28 10.78 5.82
CA ILE A 58 9.93 9.37 5.60
C ILE A 58 8.42 9.25 5.33
N CYS A 59 7.59 9.90 6.15
CA CYS A 59 6.15 9.92 5.97
C CYS A 59 5.73 10.54 4.64
N PHE A 60 6.48 11.53 4.13
CA PHE A 60 6.24 12.12 2.82
C PHE A 60 6.38 11.10 1.69
N TRP A 61 7.46 10.31 1.66
CA TRP A 61 7.66 9.30 0.59
C TRP A 61 6.66 8.16 0.67
N VAL A 62 6.43 7.64 1.88
CA VAL A 62 5.41 6.60 2.11
C VAL A 62 4.01 7.12 1.76
N GLY A 63 3.71 8.38 2.10
CA GLY A 63 2.47 9.07 1.75
C GLY A 63 2.28 9.18 0.24
N ASN A 64 3.33 9.54 -0.51
CA ASN A 64 3.28 9.53 -1.98
C ASN A 64 3.06 8.10 -2.54
N GLY A 65 3.65 7.08 -1.92
CA GLY A 65 3.41 5.68 -2.27
C GLY A 65 1.94 5.30 -2.14
N PHE A 66 1.32 5.62 -1.00
CA PHE A 66 -0.11 5.42 -0.78
C PHE A 66 -1.00 6.28 -1.70
N ALA A 67 -0.62 7.53 -1.97
CA ALA A 67 -1.38 8.39 -2.88
C ALA A 67 -1.42 7.82 -4.30
N CYS A 68 -0.26 7.40 -4.83
CA CYS A 68 -0.18 6.78 -6.14
C CYS A 68 -0.98 5.48 -6.21
N LYS A 69 -0.80 4.58 -5.21
CA LYS A 69 -1.54 3.33 -5.15
C LYS A 69 -3.05 3.58 -5.11
N GLY A 70 -3.49 4.45 -4.21
CA GLY A 70 -4.91 4.68 -3.98
C GLY A 70 -5.65 5.28 -5.16
N ILE A 71 -5.01 6.22 -5.88
CA ILE A 71 -5.57 6.79 -7.11
C ILE A 71 -5.72 5.69 -8.18
N LEU A 72 -4.66 4.92 -8.43
CA LEU A 72 -4.66 3.90 -9.47
C LEU A 72 -5.59 2.72 -9.13
N ASP A 73 -5.70 2.34 -7.86
CA ASP A 73 -6.64 1.32 -7.38
C ASP A 73 -8.11 1.73 -7.64
N ILE A 74 -8.46 3.02 -7.49
CA ILE A 74 -9.81 3.52 -7.82
C ILE A 74 -10.09 3.41 -9.32
N PHE A 75 -9.12 3.75 -10.17
CA PHE A 75 -9.26 3.55 -11.62
C PHE A 75 -9.35 2.06 -11.97
N HIS A 76 -8.57 1.21 -11.30
CA HIS A 76 -8.63 -0.24 -11.45
C HIS A 76 -10.01 -0.80 -11.07
N ALA A 77 -10.60 -0.30 -9.98
CA ALA A 77 -11.90 -0.74 -9.47
C ALA A 77 -13.05 -0.54 -10.45
N VAL A 78 -12.95 0.43 -11.36
CA VAL A 78 -13.98 0.70 -12.38
C VAL A 78 -13.70 0.02 -13.72
N CYS A 79 -12.55 -0.64 -13.87
CA CYS A 79 -12.20 -1.36 -15.10
C CYS A 79 -12.86 -2.74 -15.13
N MET A 80 -13.37 -3.11 -16.31
CA MET A 80 -13.70 -4.50 -16.59
C MET A 80 -12.43 -5.34 -16.67
N PRO A 81 -12.46 -6.63 -16.31
CA PRO A 81 -11.31 -7.52 -16.46
C PRO A 81 -10.75 -7.50 -17.89
N GLY A 82 -9.45 -7.25 -18.00
CA GLY A 82 -8.80 -7.00 -19.28
C GLY A 82 -7.42 -6.36 -19.08
N GLU A 83 -6.83 -5.87 -20.18
CA GLU A 83 -5.46 -5.32 -20.17
C GLU A 83 -5.28 -4.17 -19.19
N SER A 84 -6.19 -3.19 -19.25
CA SER A 84 -6.15 -2.00 -18.39
C SER A 84 -6.35 -2.35 -16.92
N PHE A 85 -7.17 -3.37 -16.63
CA PHE A 85 -7.40 -3.86 -15.28
C PHE A 85 -6.09 -4.32 -14.65
N ILE A 86 -5.33 -5.17 -15.32
CA ILE A 86 -4.06 -5.67 -14.76
C ILE A 86 -2.99 -4.60 -14.76
N PHE A 87 -2.88 -3.85 -15.87
CA PHE A 87 -1.90 -2.79 -16.00
C PHE A 87 -1.99 -1.77 -14.86
N LEU A 88 -3.21 -1.31 -14.53
CA LEU A 88 -3.42 -0.34 -13.45
C LEU A 88 -3.00 -0.91 -12.10
N ASN A 89 -3.38 -2.14 -11.79
CA ASN A 89 -3.01 -2.80 -10.55
C ASN A 89 -1.48 -3.00 -10.44
N SER A 90 -0.83 -3.57 -11.46
CA SER A 90 0.62 -3.78 -11.46
C SER A 90 1.38 -2.45 -11.37
N THR A 91 0.88 -1.40 -12.02
CA THR A 91 1.47 -0.06 -11.96
C THR A 91 1.28 0.58 -10.58
N ALA A 92 0.12 0.41 -9.94
CA ALA A 92 -0.16 0.88 -8.60
C ALA A 92 0.82 0.28 -7.58
N ASN A 93 0.95 -1.05 -7.59
CA ASN A 93 1.82 -1.78 -6.65
C ASN A 93 3.30 -1.48 -6.89
N LEU A 94 3.75 -1.45 -8.14
CA LEU A 94 5.13 -1.11 -8.47
C LEU A 94 5.49 0.32 -8.05
N SER A 95 4.61 1.29 -8.31
CA SER A 95 4.86 2.69 -7.95
C SER A 95 4.93 2.87 -6.44
N ALA A 96 4.03 2.22 -5.70
CA ALA A 96 4.06 2.22 -4.24
C ALA A 96 5.34 1.57 -3.70
N ALA A 97 5.72 0.40 -4.24
CA ALA A 97 6.91 -0.33 -3.81
C ALA A 97 8.20 0.48 -4.04
N LEU A 98 8.31 1.16 -5.18
CA LEU A 98 9.42 2.07 -5.49
C LEU A 98 9.53 3.17 -4.43
N LEU A 99 8.43 3.86 -4.11
CA LEU A 99 8.43 4.96 -3.15
C LEU A 99 8.71 4.50 -1.72
N PHE A 100 8.20 3.33 -1.31
CA PHE A 100 8.53 2.74 -0.01
C PHE A 100 10.01 2.33 0.09
N SER A 101 10.60 1.86 -1.01
CA SER A 101 11.99 1.40 -1.05
C SER A 101 13.03 2.52 -0.96
N LEU A 102 12.62 3.78 -1.15
CA LEU A 102 13.50 4.94 -1.00
C LEU A 102 14.06 5.11 0.42
N ILE A 103 13.53 4.38 1.40
CA ILE A 103 14.06 4.33 2.77
C ILE A 103 15.51 3.83 2.86
N TRP A 104 16.00 3.15 1.82
CA TRP A 104 17.40 2.76 1.68
C TRP A 104 18.34 3.93 1.38
N LEU A 105 17.82 5.05 0.87
CA LEU A 105 18.62 6.23 0.61
C LEU A 105 19.06 6.88 1.93
N PRO A 106 20.23 7.56 1.95
CA PRO A 106 20.66 8.31 3.12
C PRO A 106 19.65 9.40 3.50
N ARG A 107 19.43 9.61 4.81
CA ARG A 107 18.41 10.57 5.31
C ARG A 107 18.61 11.99 4.79
N HIS A 108 19.84 12.43 4.58
CA HIS A 108 20.11 13.75 3.99
C HIS A 108 19.60 13.89 2.55
N VAL A 109 19.62 12.79 1.77
CA VAL A 109 19.04 12.75 0.41
C VAL A 109 17.52 12.80 0.49
N ILE A 110 16.93 11.92 1.31
CA ILE A 110 15.47 11.84 1.53
C ILE A 110 14.90 13.19 1.98
N LYS A 111 15.52 13.81 2.99
CA LYS A 111 15.09 15.08 3.58
C LYS A 111 15.21 16.25 2.61
N ARG A 112 16.31 16.34 1.85
CA ARG A 112 16.51 17.39 0.84
C ARG A 112 15.37 17.40 -0.16
N TYR A 113 15.06 16.24 -0.76
CA TYR A 113 14.01 16.14 -1.75
C TYR A 113 12.61 16.32 -1.16
N ALA A 114 12.32 15.80 0.04
CA ALA A 114 11.00 15.95 0.65
C ALA A 114 10.65 17.42 1.00
N LEU A 115 11.62 18.20 1.51
CA LEU A 115 11.39 19.59 1.91
C LEU A 115 11.34 20.55 0.70
N GLU A 116 12.15 20.31 -0.32
CA GLU A 116 12.27 21.20 -1.49
C GLU A 116 11.18 20.95 -2.54
N GLN A 117 10.50 19.79 -2.52
CA GLN A 117 9.69 19.33 -3.65
C GLN A 117 8.23 19.03 -3.27
N ARG A 118 7.49 19.98 -2.67
CA ARG A 118 6.02 19.84 -2.52
C ARG A 118 5.31 19.62 -3.86
N TRP A 119 5.90 20.12 -4.95
CA TRP A 119 5.45 19.90 -6.32
C TRP A 119 5.58 18.44 -6.78
N LEU A 120 6.44 17.64 -6.15
CA LEU A 120 6.57 16.22 -6.47
C LEU A 120 5.27 15.49 -6.15
N THR A 121 4.61 15.78 -5.02
CA THR A 121 3.31 15.17 -4.70
C THR A 121 2.24 15.55 -5.71
N VAL A 122 2.21 16.82 -6.14
CA VAL A 122 1.32 17.27 -7.20
C VAL A 122 1.62 16.52 -8.51
N GLY A 123 2.90 16.37 -8.86
CA GLY A 123 3.33 15.61 -10.03
C GLY A 123 2.92 14.14 -9.97
N VAL A 124 3.13 13.46 -8.82
CA VAL A 124 2.71 12.08 -8.60
C VAL A 124 1.20 11.94 -8.80
N ILE A 125 0.40 12.82 -8.18
CA ILE A 125 -1.06 12.81 -8.33
C ILE A 125 -1.47 13.01 -9.79
N ILE A 126 -0.91 14.01 -10.47
CA ILE A 126 -1.21 14.28 -11.88
C ILE A 126 -0.85 13.09 -12.77
N ILE A 127 0.32 12.48 -12.56
CA ILE A 127 0.77 11.31 -13.31
C ILE A 127 -0.16 10.13 -13.06
N SER A 128 -0.48 9.81 -11.80
CA SER A 128 -1.40 8.71 -11.46
C SER A 128 -2.79 8.91 -12.07
N ILE A 129 -3.33 10.12 -12.01
CA ILE A 129 -4.61 10.47 -12.63
C ILE A 129 -4.52 10.34 -14.15
N SER A 130 -3.44 10.83 -14.76
CA SER A 130 -3.24 10.76 -16.22
C SER A 130 -3.13 9.32 -16.70
N VAL A 131 -2.37 8.48 -16.00
CA VAL A 131 -2.26 7.04 -16.27
C VAL A 131 -3.62 6.35 -16.11
N GLY A 132 -4.34 6.66 -15.02
CA GLY A 132 -5.69 6.15 -14.76
C GLY A 132 -6.67 6.45 -15.87
N PHE A 133 -6.83 7.73 -16.22
CA PHE A 133 -7.69 8.15 -17.34
C PHE A 133 -7.25 7.54 -18.67
N ARG A 134 -5.93 7.50 -18.94
CA ARG A 134 -5.42 6.93 -20.20
C ARG A 134 -5.76 5.44 -20.34
N ALA A 135 -5.68 4.68 -19.25
CA ALA A 135 -6.03 3.27 -19.25
C ALA A 135 -7.55 3.06 -19.40
N VAL A 136 -8.37 3.82 -18.66
CA VAL A 136 -9.84 3.68 -18.72
C VAL A 136 -10.43 4.14 -20.05
N LEU A 137 -9.97 5.28 -20.57
CA LEU A 137 -10.55 5.88 -21.79
C LEU A 137 -10.02 5.25 -23.08
N PHE A 138 -8.81 4.68 -23.05
CA PHE A 138 -8.17 4.11 -24.22
C PHE A 138 -7.55 2.74 -23.91
N PRO A 139 -8.36 1.71 -23.61
CA PRO A 139 -7.87 0.41 -23.14
C PRO A 139 -6.95 -0.32 -24.13
N GLU A 140 -7.09 -0.06 -25.43
CA GLU A 140 -6.22 -0.67 -26.46
C GLU A 140 -4.79 -0.13 -26.44
N GLY A 141 -4.56 0.99 -25.76
CA GLY A 141 -3.28 1.67 -25.76
C GLY A 141 -2.44 1.45 -24.51
N VAL A 142 -2.87 0.60 -23.58
CA VAL A 142 -1.97 0.06 -22.53
C VAL A 142 -1.17 -1.11 -23.10
N PRO A 143 -0.01 -1.46 -22.53
CA PRO A 143 0.74 -2.62 -23.01
C PRO A 143 -0.12 -3.90 -22.92
N HIS A 144 -0.01 -4.78 -23.91
CA HIS A 144 -0.67 -6.09 -23.90
C HIS A 144 0.00 -6.98 -22.83
N ILE A 145 -0.66 -7.10 -21.68
CA ILE A 145 -0.24 -7.73 -20.42
C ILE A 145 -1.17 -8.91 -20.03
N ILE A 146 -2.21 -9.22 -20.81
CA ILE A 146 -2.99 -10.47 -20.75
C ILE A 146 -2.77 -11.27 -22.04
N HIS A 147 -2.47 -12.56 -21.90
CA HIS A 147 -2.81 -13.53 -22.93
C HIS A 147 -4.15 -14.15 -22.51
N LEU A 148 -5.22 -13.86 -23.23
CA LEU A 148 -6.59 -14.33 -22.93
C LEU A 148 -6.76 -15.86 -23.05
N TYR A 149 -5.67 -16.62 -23.17
CA TYR A 149 -5.71 -18.07 -23.16
C TYR A 149 -5.61 -18.57 -21.72
N ASN A 150 -6.72 -19.09 -21.19
CA ASN A 150 -6.86 -19.75 -19.87
C ASN A 150 -6.78 -18.86 -18.61
N ASN A 151 -7.15 -17.58 -18.66
CA ASN A 151 -7.20 -16.68 -17.48
C ASN A 151 -5.85 -16.50 -16.73
N GLN A 152 -4.72 -16.74 -17.41
CA GLN A 152 -3.40 -16.62 -16.81
C GLN A 152 -2.78 -15.24 -17.05
N PHE A 153 -1.97 -14.80 -16.08
CA PHE A 153 -1.20 -13.57 -16.18
C PHE A 153 -0.01 -13.70 -17.13
N THR A 154 0.34 -12.64 -17.86
CA THR A 154 1.54 -12.67 -18.70
C THR A 154 2.80 -12.55 -17.87
N LEU A 155 3.92 -12.95 -18.48
CA LEU A 155 5.26 -12.75 -17.93
C LEU A 155 5.52 -11.28 -17.56
N VAL A 156 4.98 -10.32 -18.32
CA VAL A 156 5.17 -8.88 -18.05
C VAL A 156 4.49 -8.49 -16.73
N SER A 157 3.22 -8.85 -16.53
CA SER A 157 2.53 -8.60 -15.25
C SER A 157 3.25 -9.28 -14.10
N ILE A 158 3.56 -10.57 -14.24
CA ILE A 158 4.26 -11.34 -13.20
C ILE A 158 5.59 -10.67 -12.84
N THR A 159 6.35 -10.19 -13.83
CA THR A 159 7.62 -9.51 -13.61
C THR A 159 7.43 -8.19 -12.85
N MET A 160 6.46 -7.37 -13.24
CA MET A 160 6.16 -6.11 -12.55
C MET A 160 5.79 -6.34 -11.08
N ASN A 161 4.88 -7.28 -10.81
CA ASN A 161 4.45 -7.63 -9.46
C ASN A 161 5.61 -8.26 -8.67
N ASN A 162 6.45 -9.11 -9.26
CA ASN A 162 7.64 -9.66 -8.60
C ASN A 162 8.67 -8.57 -8.25
N ILE A 163 8.87 -7.57 -9.11
CA ILE A 163 9.73 -6.41 -8.79
C ILE A 163 9.12 -5.64 -7.61
N ALA A 164 7.81 -5.39 -7.61
CA ALA A 164 7.13 -4.75 -6.49
C ALA A 164 7.30 -5.56 -5.19
N ALA A 165 7.15 -6.88 -5.24
CA ALA A 165 7.38 -7.79 -4.13
C ALA A 165 8.80 -7.66 -3.58
N ILE A 166 9.81 -7.70 -4.45
CA ILE A 166 11.22 -7.55 -4.06
C ILE A 166 11.43 -6.20 -3.38
N LEU A 167 10.94 -5.10 -3.96
CA LEU A 167 11.11 -3.76 -3.39
C LEU A 167 10.46 -3.63 -2.01
N PHE A 168 9.24 -4.13 -1.83
CA PHE A 168 8.59 -4.14 -0.52
C PHE A 168 9.35 -5.02 0.49
N LEU A 169 9.66 -6.27 0.14
CA LEU A 169 10.30 -7.21 1.06
C LEU A 169 11.73 -6.79 1.41
N THR A 170 12.49 -6.25 0.45
CA THR A 170 13.84 -5.72 0.71
C THR A 170 13.81 -4.42 1.51
N SER A 171 12.68 -3.73 1.64
CA SER A 171 12.55 -2.58 2.53
C SER A 171 12.46 -2.99 4.01
N ILE A 172 12.02 -4.21 4.32
CA ILE A 172 11.79 -4.70 5.69
C ILE A 172 13.03 -4.58 6.59
N PRO A 173 14.24 -5.04 6.21
CA PRO A 173 15.43 -4.93 7.05
C PRO A 173 15.72 -3.49 7.47
N ARG A 174 15.51 -2.53 6.56
CA ARG A 174 15.72 -1.12 6.84
C ARG A 174 14.72 -0.59 7.87
N TRP A 175 13.44 -0.95 7.74
CA TRP A 175 12.41 -0.60 8.73
C TRP A 175 12.68 -1.22 10.10
N VAL A 176 13.17 -2.47 10.15
CA VAL A 176 13.61 -3.12 11.40
C VAL A 176 14.72 -2.31 12.06
N THR A 177 15.76 -1.92 11.30
CA THR A 177 16.86 -1.09 11.83
C THR A 177 16.35 0.23 12.40
N LEU A 178 15.48 0.95 11.69
CA LEU A 178 14.91 2.22 12.15
C LEU A 178 14.04 2.06 13.40
N TYR A 179 13.28 0.97 13.50
CA TYR A 179 12.53 0.65 14.70
C TYR A 179 13.45 0.40 15.90
N HIS A 180 14.52 -0.37 15.74
CA HIS A 180 15.48 -0.62 16.82
C HIS A 180 16.25 0.63 17.26
N GLN A 181 16.49 1.57 16.34
CA GLN A 181 17.20 2.81 16.64
C GLN A 181 16.34 3.84 17.37
N SER A 182 15.05 3.93 17.04
CA SER A 182 14.16 4.98 17.55
C SER A 182 13.12 4.51 18.57
N GLY A 183 12.76 3.22 18.55
CA GLY A 183 11.64 2.68 19.33
C GLY A 183 10.24 3.09 18.83
N HIS A 184 10.13 3.89 17.77
CA HIS A 184 8.83 4.40 17.31
C HIS A 184 7.99 3.33 16.61
N ARG A 185 6.76 3.14 17.09
CA ARG A 185 5.86 2.07 16.61
C ARG A 185 5.40 2.21 15.16
N TYR A 186 5.44 3.41 14.55
CA TYR A 186 5.03 3.55 13.15
C TYR A 186 6.05 2.88 12.19
N TYR A 187 7.30 2.66 12.61
CA TYR A 187 8.24 1.84 11.84
C TYR A 187 7.83 0.36 11.82
N LEU A 188 7.26 -0.17 12.90
CA LEU A 188 6.65 -1.51 12.90
C LEU A 188 5.43 -1.58 11.97
N LEU A 189 4.66 -0.49 11.89
CA LEU A 189 3.55 -0.40 10.96
C LEU A 189 4.04 -0.49 9.52
N PHE A 190 5.00 0.35 9.11
CA PHE A 190 5.53 0.33 7.74
C PHE A 190 6.21 -0.99 7.39
N LEU A 191 6.92 -1.60 8.35
CA LEU A 191 7.40 -2.98 8.21
C LEU A 191 6.26 -3.95 7.90
N SER A 192 5.18 -3.90 8.69
CA SER A 192 4.04 -4.82 8.55
C SER A 192 3.33 -4.62 7.20
N VAL A 193 3.18 -3.36 6.77
CA VAL A 193 2.62 -3.00 5.46
C VAL A 193 3.50 -3.53 4.33
N CYS A 194 4.83 -3.33 4.40
CA CYS A 194 5.76 -3.88 3.41
C CYS A 194 5.69 -5.40 3.34
N PHE A 195 5.55 -6.07 4.49
CA PHE A 195 5.40 -7.51 4.51
C PHE A 195 4.10 -7.97 3.86
N LEU A 196 2.97 -7.34 4.19
CA LEU A 196 1.66 -7.70 3.64
C LEU A 196 1.59 -7.43 2.14
N PHE A 197 1.95 -6.23 1.69
CA PHE A 197 2.00 -5.93 0.26
C PHE A 197 3.02 -6.81 -0.46
N GLY A 198 4.25 -6.93 0.04
CA GLY A 198 5.26 -7.79 -0.56
C GLY A 198 4.80 -9.24 -0.70
N THR A 199 4.18 -9.82 0.33
CA THR A 199 3.63 -11.19 0.29
C THR A 199 2.49 -11.31 -0.72
N SER A 200 1.59 -10.32 -0.73
CA SER A 200 0.51 -10.23 -1.70
C SER A 200 1.05 -10.28 -3.13
N GLU A 201 2.09 -9.49 -3.42
CA GLU A 201 2.69 -9.45 -4.75
C GLU A 201 3.44 -10.74 -5.13
N VAL A 202 4.02 -11.48 -4.18
CA VAL A 202 4.60 -12.80 -4.49
C VAL A 202 3.50 -13.81 -4.84
N ILE A 203 2.36 -13.80 -4.14
CA ILE A 203 1.31 -14.79 -4.39
C ILE A 203 0.55 -14.55 -5.70
N PHE A 204 0.57 -13.32 -6.22
CA PHE A 204 -0.02 -12.95 -7.51
C PHE A 204 0.41 -13.86 -8.67
N GLN A 205 1.67 -14.29 -8.72
CA GLN A 205 2.15 -15.14 -9.81
C GLN A 205 1.57 -16.56 -9.78
N TYR A 206 0.96 -16.97 -8.66
CA TYR A 206 0.38 -18.28 -8.47
C TYR A 206 -1.14 -18.27 -8.60
N SER A 207 -1.77 -17.12 -8.77
CA SER A 207 -3.20 -17.01 -8.99
C SER A 207 -3.54 -16.97 -10.47
N ASP A 208 -4.72 -17.49 -10.78
CA ASP A 208 -5.47 -17.14 -11.97
C ASP A 208 -6.60 -16.17 -11.58
N LEU A 209 -7.16 -15.49 -12.57
CA LEU A 209 -8.28 -14.59 -12.33
C LEU A 209 -9.45 -15.32 -11.63
N TRP A 210 -9.93 -14.74 -10.52
CA TRP A 210 -11.06 -15.22 -9.71
C TRP A 210 -10.87 -16.50 -8.89
N ASP A 211 -9.65 -17.05 -8.78
CA ASP A 211 -9.43 -18.13 -7.82
C ASP A 211 -9.34 -17.65 -6.36
N GLY A 212 -9.31 -18.61 -5.43
CA GLY A 212 -9.11 -18.33 -4.02
C GLY A 212 -7.75 -17.67 -3.71
N ILE A 213 -6.71 -17.89 -4.53
CA ILE A 213 -5.40 -17.24 -4.34
C ILE A 213 -5.51 -15.75 -4.70
N TRP A 214 -6.22 -15.43 -5.77
CA TRP A 214 -6.54 -14.08 -6.22
C TRP A 214 -7.37 -13.32 -5.18
N TRP A 215 -8.39 -13.95 -4.58
CA TRP A 215 -9.11 -13.33 -3.46
C TRP A 215 -8.25 -13.16 -2.22
N SER A 216 -7.37 -14.12 -1.92
CA SER A 216 -6.42 -14.00 -0.81
C SER A 216 -5.47 -12.81 -1.01
N TRP A 217 -5.02 -12.60 -2.25
CA TRP A 217 -4.22 -11.45 -2.66
C TRP A 217 -4.93 -10.13 -2.31
N HIS A 218 -6.18 -9.94 -2.72
CA HIS A 218 -6.97 -8.76 -2.36
C HIS A 218 -7.19 -8.60 -0.85
N ILE A 219 -7.49 -9.69 -0.15
CA ILE A 219 -7.74 -9.66 1.31
C ILE A 219 -6.46 -9.21 2.05
N ILE A 220 -5.29 -9.71 1.67
CA ILE A 220 -4.02 -9.32 2.27
C ILE A 220 -3.74 -7.83 2.01
N GLN A 221 -4.00 -7.32 0.81
CA GLN A 221 -3.85 -5.90 0.52
C GLN A 221 -4.80 -5.05 1.37
N LEU A 222 -6.07 -5.43 1.45
CA LEU A 222 -7.05 -4.70 2.27
C LEU A 222 -6.67 -4.72 3.76
N ALA A 223 -6.19 -5.84 4.28
CA ALA A 223 -5.71 -5.95 5.65
C ALA A 223 -4.57 -4.96 5.95
N ALA A 224 -3.65 -4.75 5.00
CA ALA A 224 -2.57 -3.77 5.16
C ALA A 224 -3.12 -2.34 5.33
N HIS A 225 -4.14 -1.97 4.54
CA HIS A 225 -4.81 -0.67 4.66
C HIS A 225 -5.57 -0.54 5.98
N ILE A 226 -6.34 -1.56 6.37
CA ILE A 226 -7.12 -1.56 7.62
C ILE A 226 -6.21 -1.41 8.84
N ILE A 227 -5.12 -2.18 8.91
CA ILE A 227 -4.16 -2.10 10.03
C ILE A 227 -3.54 -0.70 10.11
N THR A 228 -3.23 -0.09 8.96
CA THR A 228 -2.70 1.28 8.89
C THR A 228 -3.71 2.30 9.39
N LEU A 229 -4.96 2.23 8.92
CA LEU A 229 -6.03 3.11 9.38
C LEU A 229 -6.30 2.95 10.88
N MET A 230 -6.36 1.71 11.39
CA MET A 230 -6.54 1.43 12.82
C MET A 230 -5.42 2.07 13.65
N TYR A 231 -4.16 1.94 13.21
CA TYR A 231 -3.03 2.57 13.87
C TYR A 231 -3.15 4.10 13.88
N LEU A 232 -3.45 4.71 12.73
CA LEU A 232 -3.57 6.16 12.61
C LEU A 232 -4.74 6.70 13.44
N PHE A 233 -5.87 6.02 13.44
CA PHE A 233 -7.04 6.37 14.25
C PHE A 233 -6.74 6.29 15.74
N HIS A 234 -6.04 5.23 16.18
CA HIS A 234 -5.62 5.10 17.57
C HIS A 234 -4.66 6.22 17.98
N LYS A 235 -3.66 6.55 17.14
CA LYS A 235 -2.73 7.66 17.39
C LYS A 235 -3.48 9.00 17.46
N TYR A 236 -4.42 9.25 16.55
CA TYR A 236 -5.25 10.46 16.57
C TYR A 236 -6.08 10.59 17.86
N LYS A 237 -6.74 9.51 18.29
CA LYS A 237 -7.52 9.51 19.54
C LYS A 237 -6.65 9.82 20.77
N MET A 238 -5.45 9.25 20.82
CA MET A 238 -4.49 9.51 21.89
C MET A 238 -4.07 11.00 21.93
N LEU A 239 -3.67 11.56 20.78
CA LEU A 239 -3.31 12.97 20.65
C LEU A 239 -4.46 13.91 21.03
N ASN A 240 -5.68 13.60 20.59
CA ASN A 240 -6.84 14.44 20.91
C ASN A 240 -7.17 14.41 22.41
N ASN A 241 -7.02 13.26 23.06
CA ASN A 241 -7.18 13.17 24.51
C ASN A 241 -6.11 14.00 25.25
N GLU A 242 -4.84 13.91 24.84
CA GLU A 242 -3.76 14.72 25.43
C GLU A 242 -4.02 16.23 25.31
N VAL A 243 -4.45 16.70 24.12
CA VAL A 243 -4.82 18.10 23.89
C VAL A 243 -5.99 18.53 24.78
N TYR A 244 -7.00 17.66 24.93
CA TYR A 244 -8.13 17.91 25.82
C TYR A 244 -7.68 18.05 27.28
N TYR A 245 -6.81 17.15 27.77
CA TYR A 245 -6.27 17.22 29.13
C TYR A 245 -5.43 18.49 29.36
N ILE A 246 -4.61 18.90 28.39
CA ILE A 246 -3.80 20.13 28.50
C ILE A 246 -4.71 21.36 28.58
N ARG A 247 -5.73 21.47 27.73
CA ARG A 247 -6.70 22.58 27.76
C ARG A 247 -7.47 22.63 29.07
N TRP A 248 -7.97 21.47 29.53
CA TRP A 248 -8.66 21.36 30.81
C TRP A 248 -7.83 21.87 31.98
N ASN A 249 -6.54 21.49 32.05
CA ASN A 249 -5.64 21.94 33.11
C ASN A 249 -5.26 23.43 33.00
N GLN A 250 -5.28 24.02 31.81
CA GLN A 250 -5.04 25.44 31.60
C GLN A 250 -6.25 26.32 32.00
N GLU A 251 -7.47 25.78 31.89
CA GLU A 251 -8.72 26.47 32.24
C GLU A 251 -9.06 26.41 33.74
N GLN A 252 -8.35 25.59 34.53
CA GLN A 252 -8.59 25.41 35.98
C GLN A 252 -7.33 25.70 36.84
N PRO A 253 -6.71 26.89 36.78
CA PRO A 253 -5.47 27.16 37.51
C PRO A 253 -5.63 27.25 39.03
N GLU A 254 -6.84 27.49 39.56
CA GLU A 254 -7.06 27.84 40.99
C GLU A 254 -7.39 26.66 41.92
N GLN A 255 -7.47 25.42 41.44
CA GLN A 255 -7.77 24.26 42.32
C GLN A 255 -6.53 23.48 42.80
N LEU A 256 -5.32 23.97 42.50
CA LEU A 256 -4.04 23.31 42.85
C LEU A 256 -3.23 24.05 43.93
N THR A 257 -3.79 25.07 44.57
CA THR A 257 -3.19 25.74 45.75
C THR A 257 -3.92 25.39 47.03
#